data_AF-A0A932VJW9-F1
#
_entry.id   AF-A0A932VJW9-F1
#
_cell.length_a   1.000
_cell.length_b   1.000
_cell.length_c   1.000
_cell.angle_alpha   90.00
_cell.angle_beta   90.00
_cell.angle_gamma   90.00
#
_symmetry.space_group_name_H-M   'P 1'
#
loop_
_entity.id
_entity.type
_entity.pdbx_description
1 polymer ?
#
loop_
_entity_poly.entity_id
_entity_poly.type
_entity_poly.pdbx_seq_one_letter_code
_entity_poly.pdbx_strand_id
1 'polypeptide(L)'
;MHSKPKDNRSPKCTRRIQEVAIVGSQRYNREATIAFIEGLFHEGTTTVVLETAPVVARAWEIFKQVTKKDFSWVDCYSLAIIEAYKIETVLTFDKELQKMVGFPRRQTPW
;
A
#
# COMPACT_ATOMS: atom_id res chain seq x y z
N MET A 1 26.40 21.85 23.61
CA MET A 1 24.92 21.77 23.59
C MET A 1 24.45 22.27 22.23
N HIS A 2 23.77 21.44 21.45
CA HIS A 2 22.85 21.74 20.32
C HIS A 2 22.60 20.41 19.59
N SER A 3 21.94 19.48 20.29
CA SER A 3 21.39 18.27 19.68
C SER A 3 20.16 18.67 18.85
N LYS A 4 20.29 18.66 17.52
CA LYS A 4 19.13 18.71 16.63
C LYS A 4 18.22 17.52 16.95
N PRO A 5 16.89 17.68 16.99
CA PRO A 5 15.99 16.56 17.13
C PRO A 5 16.20 15.64 15.92
N LYS A 6 16.61 14.40 16.18
CA LYS A 6 16.56 13.34 15.17
C LYS A 6 15.08 13.07 14.93
N ASP A 7 14.50 13.67 13.90
CA ASP A 7 13.21 13.25 13.38
C ASP A 7 13.40 11.81 12.88
N ASN A 8 13.04 10.86 13.74
CA ASN A 8 13.18 9.42 13.51
C ASN A 8 12.02 8.87 12.66
N ARG A 9 11.32 9.72 11.92
CA ARG A 9 10.36 9.29 10.90
C ARG A 9 11.13 9.05 9.62
N SER A 10 11.87 7.94 9.55
CA SER A 10 12.10 7.38 8.22
C SER A 10 10.72 7.02 7.68
N PRO A 11 10.24 7.64 6.59
CA PRO A 11 9.00 7.19 5.98
C PRO A 11 9.31 5.77 5.50
N LYS A 12 8.79 4.77 6.24
CA LYS A 12 8.81 3.36 5.82
C LYS A 12 7.86 3.23 4.64
N CYS A 13 8.32 3.75 3.51
CA CYS A 13 7.57 3.95 2.30
C CYS A 13 6.86 2.64 1.94
N THR A 14 5.54 2.68 1.83
CA THR A 14 4.76 1.53 1.37
C THR A 14 5.33 1.01 0.06
N ARG A 15 5.45 -0.32 -0.06
CA ARG A 15 5.96 -0.98 -1.28
C ARG A 15 5.29 -0.49 -2.58
N ARG A 16 4.03 -0.06 -2.53
CA ARG A 16 3.31 0.53 -3.67
C ARG A 16 3.86 1.90 -4.12
N ILE A 17 4.31 2.76 -3.22
CA ILE A 17 4.96 4.03 -3.59
C ILE A 17 6.34 3.75 -4.20
N GLN A 18 7.05 2.72 -3.72
CA GLN A 18 8.32 2.31 -4.33
C GLN A 18 8.13 1.84 -5.77
N GLU A 19 7.09 1.04 -6.04
CA GLU A 19 6.74 0.60 -7.40
C GLU A 19 6.39 1.78 -8.30
N VAL A 20 5.59 2.73 -7.81
CA VAL A 20 5.26 3.96 -8.55
C VAL A 20 6.52 4.77 -8.86
N ALA A 21 7.44 4.91 -7.90
CA ALA A 21 8.70 5.63 -8.10
C ALA A 21 9.59 4.96 -9.17
N ILE A 22 9.70 3.64 -9.12
CA ILE A 22 10.52 2.86 -10.06
C ILE A 22 9.91 2.94 -11.46
N VAL A 23 8.61 2.63 -11.60
CA VAL A 23 7.92 2.65 -12.90
C VAL A 23 7.87 4.05 -13.49
N GLY A 24 7.56 5.07 -12.66
CA GLY A 24 7.55 6.47 -13.08
C GLY A 24 8.92 6.92 -13.59
N SER A 25 9.99 6.62 -12.84
CA SER A 25 11.35 6.97 -13.27
C SER A 25 11.80 6.22 -14.52
N GLN A 26 11.33 5.00 -14.75
CA GLN A 26 11.71 4.20 -15.92
C GLN A 26 10.91 4.57 -17.18
N ARG A 27 9.62 4.90 -17.04
CA ARG A 27 8.71 5.10 -18.17
C ARG A 27 8.46 6.55 -18.57
N TYR A 28 8.71 7.50 -17.66
CA TYR A 28 8.48 8.92 -17.91
C TYR A 28 9.79 9.70 -17.74
N ASN A 29 9.94 10.42 -16.62
CA ASN A 29 11.22 11.00 -16.23
C ASN A 29 11.35 10.97 -14.69
N ARG A 30 12.58 11.12 -14.22
CA ARG A 30 12.89 11.10 -12.79
C ARG A 30 12.34 12.32 -12.06
N GLU A 31 12.46 13.51 -12.63
CA GLU A 31 12.12 14.79 -11.97
C GLU A 31 10.62 14.95 -11.71
N ALA A 32 9.78 14.65 -12.70
CA ALA A 32 8.33 14.64 -12.57
C ALA A 32 7.85 13.56 -11.61
N THR A 33 8.52 12.40 -11.57
CA THR A 33 8.22 11.33 -10.60
C THR A 33 8.51 11.79 -9.17
N ILE A 34 9.63 12.48 -8.95
CA ILE A 34 9.97 13.06 -7.64
C ILE A 34 8.91 14.10 -7.26
N ALA A 35 8.60 15.06 -8.14
CA ALA A 35 7.61 16.10 -7.87
C ALA A 35 6.22 15.51 -7.55
N PHE A 36 5.81 14.45 -8.25
CA PHE A 36 4.56 13.74 -7.95
C PHE A 36 4.57 13.10 -6.55
N ILE A 37 5.63 12.39 -6.20
CA ILE A 37 5.76 11.74 -4.90
C ILE A 37 5.84 12.78 -3.78
N GLU A 38 6.58 13.86 -3.98
CA GLU A 38 6.66 14.97 -3.03
C GLU A 38 5.29 15.64 -2.82
N GLY A 39 4.53 15.85 -3.91
CA GLY A 39 3.15 16.35 -3.84
C GLY A 39 2.24 15.45 -2.98
N LEU A 40 2.34 14.12 -3.14
CA LEU A 40 1.59 13.17 -2.32
C LEU A 40 1.90 13.29 -0.82
N PHE A 41 3.15 13.60 -0.45
CA PHE A 41 3.54 13.75 0.94
C PHE A 41 3.25 15.15 1.52
N HIS A 42 3.33 16.19 0.70
CA HIS A 42 3.20 17.58 1.15
C HIS A 42 1.75 18.06 1.30
N GLU A 43 0.82 17.57 0.47
CA GLU A 43 -0.53 18.11 0.41
C GLU A 43 -1.44 17.69 1.59
N GLY A 44 -1.00 16.76 2.45
CA GLY A 44 -1.71 16.34 3.67
C GLY A 44 -3.04 15.61 3.42
N THR A 45 -3.49 15.52 2.17
CA THR A 45 -4.71 14.84 1.72
C THR A 45 -4.52 13.34 1.59
N THR A 46 -3.28 12.87 1.44
CA THR A 46 -2.95 11.44 1.27
C THR A 46 -2.34 10.87 2.54
N THR A 47 -2.99 9.87 3.13
CA THR A 47 -2.40 9.09 4.22
C THR A 47 -1.62 7.91 3.65
N VAL A 48 -0.31 7.88 3.90
CA VAL A 48 0.55 6.75 3.53
C VAL A 48 0.58 5.75 4.69
N VAL A 49 -0.03 4.58 4.47
CA VAL A 49 -0.16 3.53 5.48
C VAL A 49 1.11 2.67 5.54
N LEU A 50 2.02 2.96 6.47
CA LEU A 50 3.28 2.22 6.60
C LEU A 50 3.06 0.73 6.93
N GLU A 51 4.03 -0.11 6.57
CA GLU A 51 4.05 -1.52 6.95
C GLU A 51 4.15 -1.68 8.47
N THR A 52 3.02 -2.07 9.07
CA THR A 52 2.95 -2.39 10.50
C THR A 52 2.91 -3.91 10.70
N ALA A 53 3.49 -4.38 11.81
CA ALA A 53 3.48 -5.79 12.18
C ALA A 53 2.09 -6.48 12.08
N PRO A 54 0.98 -5.89 12.59
CA PRO A 54 -0.35 -6.53 12.47
C PRO A 54 -0.83 -6.65 11.03
N VAL A 55 -0.59 -5.63 10.18
CA VAL A 55 -0.99 -5.69 8.77
C VAL A 55 -0.16 -6.72 8.01
N VAL A 56 1.14 -6.80 8.27
CA VAL A 56 2.03 -7.80 7.66
C VAL A 56 1.63 -9.23 8.07
N ALA A 57 1.34 -9.46 9.35
CA ALA A 57 0.85 -10.75 9.82
C ALA A 57 -0.47 -11.14 9.13
N ARG A 58 -1.40 -10.19 9.00
CA ARG A 58 -2.67 -10.43 8.29
C ARG A 58 -2.44 -10.73 6.80
N ALA A 59 -1.59 -9.96 6.13
CA ALA A 59 -1.21 -10.19 4.74
C ALA A 59 -0.58 -11.58 4.55
N TRP A 60 0.21 -12.04 5.52
CA TRP A 60 0.80 -13.37 5.52
C TRP A 60 -0.25 -14.48 5.61
N GLU A 61 -1.25 -14.32 6.47
CA GLU A 61 -2.37 -15.26 6.53
C GLU A 61 -3.14 -15.32 5.20
N ILE A 62 -3.43 -14.17 4.59
CA ILE A 62 -4.07 -14.10 3.27
C ILE A 62 -3.20 -14.81 2.22
N PHE A 63 -1.89 -14.52 2.21
CA PHE A 63 -0.96 -15.11 1.25
C PHE A 63 -0.87 -16.64 1.36
N LYS A 64 -0.90 -17.21 2.57
CA LYS A 64 -0.96 -18.67 2.75
C LYS A 64 -2.25 -19.30 2.23
N GLN A 65 -3.36 -18.56 2.23
CA GLN A 65 -4.67 -19.04 1.79
C GLN A 65 -4.87 -18.94 0.28
N VAL A 66 -4.20 -17.99 -0.37
CA VAL A 66 -4.31 -17.80 -1.81
C VAL A 66 -3.47 -18.85 -2.54
N THR A 67 -4.13 -19.81 -3.19
CA THR A 67 -3.50 -20.84 -4.03
C THR A 67 -3.36 -20.43 -5.50
N LYS A 68 -3.85 -19.24 -5.88
CA LYS A 68 -3.74 -18.71 -7.24
C LYS A 68 -2.31 -18.26 -7.52
N LYS A 69 -1.75 -18.74 -8.64
CA LYS A 69 -0.38 -18.47 -9.10
C LYS A 69 -0.09 -16.99 -9.38
N ASP A 70 -1.11 -16.24 -9.77
CA ASP A 70 -0.95 -14.84 -10.23
C ASP A 70 -1.24 -13.80 -9.13
N PHE A 71 -1.30 -14.21 -7.86
CA PHE A 71 -1.58 -13.31 -6.76
C PHE A 71 -0.28 -12.91 -6.06
N SER A 72 0.07 -11.63 -6.11
CA SER A 72 1.33 -11.16 -5.54
C SER A 72 1.22 -10.90 -4.03
N TRP A 73 2.37 -10.87 -3.36
CA TRP A 73 2.46 -10.44 -1.97
C TRP A 73 1.87 -9.03 -1.75
N VAL A 74 2.03 -8.14 -2.73
CA VAL A 74 1.58 -6.75 -2.64
C VAL A 74 0.05 -6.67 -2.69
N ASP A 75 -0.60 -7.60 -3.39
CA ASP A 75 -2.05 -7.69 -3.44
C ASP A 75 -2.62 -8.19 -2.11
N CYS A 76 -2.00 -9.22 -1.51
CA CYS A 76 -2.35 -9.68 -0.16
C CYS A 76 -2.19 -8.56 0.89
N TYR A 77 -1.11 -7.79 0.78
CA TYR A 77 -0.86 -6.66 1.65
C TYR A 77 -1.90 -5.54 1.47
N SER A 78 -2.30 -5.27 0.23
CA SER A 78 -3.36 -4.32 -0.08
C SER A 78 -4.70 -4.74 0.52
N LEU A 79 -5.04 -6.03 0.41
CA LEU A 79 -6.25 -6.58 1.03
C LEU A 79 -6.21 -6.45 2.56
N ALA A 80 -5.08 -6.75 3.19
CA ALA A 80 -4.93 -6.59 4.63
C ALA A 80 -5.13 -5.13 5.10
N ILE A 81 -4.66 -4.14 4.32
CA ILE A 81 -4.91 -2.72 4.59
C ILE A 81 -6.40 -2.40 4.42
N ILE A 82 -7.02 -2.84 3.32
CA ILE A 82 -8.44 -2.58 3.05
C ILE A 82 -9.31 -3.11 4.19
N GLU A 83 -9.02 -4.32 4.68
CA GLU A 83 -9.70 -4.91 5.84
C GLU A 83 -9.44 -4.11 7.13
N ALA A 84 -8.17 -3.81 7.44
CA ALA A 84 -7.79 -3.15 8.69
C ALA A 84 -8.35 -1.73 8.82
N TYR A 85 -8.35 -0.98 7.72
CA TYR A 85 -8.81 0.40 7.68
C TYR A 85 -10.28 0.54 7.22
N LYS A 86 -10.96 -0.59 6.98
CA LYS A 86 -12.35 -0.64 6.49
C LYS A 86 -12.58 0.24 5.26
N ILE A 87 -11.62 0.25 4.34
CA ILE A 87 -11.67 1.07 3.12
C ILE A 87 -12.84 0.61 2.26
N GLU A 88 -13.76 1.53 1.97
CA GLU A 88 -15.00 1.21 1.25
C GLU A 88 -14.85 1.32 -0.27
N THR A 89 -13.87 2.09 -0.73
CA THR A 89 -13.64 2.34 -2.15
C THR A 89 -12.16 2.19 -2.45
N VAL A 90 -11.85 1.37 -3.46
CA VAL A 90 -10.47 1.09 -3.87
C VAL A 90 -10.31 1.51 -5.32
N LEU A 91 -9.37 2.43 -5.57
CA LEU A 91 -8.93 2.76 -6.92
C LEU A 91 -7.83 1.77 -7.34
N THR A 92 -8.11 0.94 -8.33
CA THR A 92 -7.13 -0.02 -8.88
C THR A 92 -7.42 -0.34 -10.34
N PHE A 93 -6.34 -0.55 -11.11
CA PHE A 93 -6.40 -1.06 -12.48
C PHE A 93 -6.28 -2.60 -12.55
N ASP A 94 -6.00 -3.25 -11.41
CA ASP A 94 -5.86 -4.70 -11.32
C ASP A 94 -7.24 -5.37 -11.27
N LYS A 95 -7.52 -6.24 -12.25
CA LYS A 95 -8.80 -6.94 -12.37
C LYS A 95 -9.03 -7.99 -11.28
N GLU A 96 -7.98 -8.65 -10.78
CA GLU A 96 -8.12 -9.63 -9.70
C GLU A 96 -8.42 -8.92 -8.38
N LEU A 97 -7.77 -7.77 -8.12
CA LEU A 97 -8.10 -6.95 -6.95
C LEU A 97 -9.53 -6.39 -7.02
N GLN A 98 -9.99 -5.94 -8.19
CA GLN A 98 -11.39 -5.50 -8.38
C GLN A 98 -12.39 -6.60 -8.02
N LYS A 99 -12.14 -7.85 -8.42
CA LYS A 99 -13.01 -8.99 -8.07
C LYS A 99 -13.04 -9.27 -6.57
N MET A 100 -11.91 -9.11 -5.88
CA MET A 100 -11.79 -9.37 -4.45
C MET A 100 -12.43 -8.26 -3.61
N VAL A 101 -12.30 -7.00 -4.03
CA VAL A 101 -12.89 -5.84 -3.33
C VAL A 101 -14.38 -5.67 -3.66
N GLY A 102 -14.83 -6.05 -4.86
CA GLY A 102 -16.23 -6.01 -5.28
C GLY A 102 -17.14 -7.07 -4.66
N PHE A 103 -16.61 -7.90 -3.76
CA PHE A 103 -17.42 -8.86 -3.02
C PHE A 103 -18.23 -8.11 -1.94
N PRO A 104 -19.56 -8.31 -1.84
CA PRO A 104 -20.29 -7.80 -0.69
C PRO A 104 -19.66 -8.40 0.56
N ARG A 105 -19.33 -7.54 1.54
CA ARG A 105 -18.71 -7.92 2.82
C ARG A 105 -19.50 -9.09 3.42
N ARG A 106 -19.08 -10.33 3.17
CA ARG A 106 -19.53 -11.44 4.00
C ARG A 106 -18.86 -11.18 5.33
N GLN A 107 -19.66 -10.70 6.28
CA GLN A 107 -19.48 -11.12 7.65
C GLN A 107 -19.31 -12.64 7.61
N THR A 108 -18.11 -13.13 7.83
CA THR A 108 -17.94 -14.48 8.34
C THR A 108 -17.32 -14.36 9.72
N PRO A 109 -18.03 -14.85 10.75
CA PRO A 109 -17.41 -15.12 12.03
C PRO A 109 -16.45 -16.30 11.79
N TRP A 110 -15.20 -16.14 12.18
CA TRP A 110 -14.31 -17.26 12.41
C TRP A 110 -13.95 -17.20 13.89
#